data_AF-A0A401PJU0-F1
#
_entry.id   AF-A0A401PJU0-F1
#
_cell.length_a   1.000
_cell.length_b   1.000
_cell.length_c   1.000
_cell.angle_alpha   90.00
_cell.angle_beta   90.00
_cell.angle_gamma   90.00
#
_symmetry.space_group_name_H-M   'P 1'
#
loop_
_entity.id
_entity.type
_entity.pdbx_description
1 polymer ?
#
loop_
_entity_poly.entity_id
_entity_poly.type
_entity_poly.pdbx_seq_one_letter_code
_entity_poly.pdbx_strand_id
1 'polypeptide(L)'
;MDQADTYITFVRQNQDILRDKVNEEMYIENLFDQWYTSSMKVICVWLTDRLDLQLHLYQLKTLIKIVKKSYRDFRLQGVLEGTLNCKEYETTHTRLTVEEATASVSEGGGLQGITMKDSDEEGEDVK
;
A
#
# COMPACT_ATOMS: atom_id res chain seq x y z
N MET A 1 -2.03 7.67 17.80
CA MET A 1 -1.44 7.50 16.46
C MET A 1 -2.49 6.81 15.61
N ASP A 2 -2.69 7.22 14.36
CA ASP A 2 -3.61 6.53 13.45
C ASP A 2 -3.18 5.06 13.28
N GLN A 3 -4.14 4.15 13.08
CA GLN A 3 -3.85 2.71 13.04
C GLN A 3 -2.93 2.36 11.86
N ALA A 4 -3.17 2.98 10.69
CA ALA A 4 -2.30 2.85 9.53
C ALA A 4 -0.88 3.36 9.84
N ASP A 5 -0.76 4.55 10.42
CA ASP A 5 0.54 5.16 10.74
C ASP A 5 1.34 4.28 11.72
N THR A 6 0.67 3.71 12.72
CA THR A 6 1.28 2.78 13.68
C THR A 6 1.81 1.53 13.00
N TYR A 7 1.02 0.93 12.10
CA TYR A 7 1.44 -0.23 11.31
C TYR A 7 2.62 0.08 10.40
N ILE A 8 2.59 1.21 9.71
CA ILE A 8 3.68 1.65 8.81
C ILE A 8 4.97 1.87 9.59
N THR A 9 4.91 2.53 10.76
CA THR A 9 6.07 2.71 11.63
C THR A 9 6.64 1.38 12.09
N PHE A 10 5.78 0.42 12.47
CA PHE A 10 6.21 -0.93 12.83
C PHE A 10 6.95 -1.62 11.66
N VAL A 11 6.42 -1.56 10.44
CA VAL A 11 7.07 -2.16 9.26
C VAL A 11 8.44 -1.54 9.01
N ARG A 12 8.53 -0.20 9.01
CA ARG A 12 9.80 0.53 8.79
C ARG A 12 10.85 0.17 9.81
N GLN A 13 10.49 0.17 11.10
CA GLN A 13 11.43 -0.19 12.16
C GLN A 13 11.98 -1.60 11.97
N ASN A 14 11.15 -2.55 11.54
CA ASN A 14 11.61 -3.91 11.25
C ASN A 14 12.49 -3.97 9.99
N GLN A 15 12.18 -3.20 8.94
CA GLN A 15 13.04 -3.07 7.76
C GLN A 15 14.42 -2.51 8.13
N ASP A 16 14.45 -1.45 8.95
CA ASP A 16 15.70 -0.83 9.43
C ASP A 16 16.54 -1.81 10.26
N ILE A 17 15.91 -2.55 11.18
CA ILE A 17 16.58 -3.57 11.98
C ILE A 17 17.14 -4.68 11.08
N LEU A 18 16.39 -5.16 10.10
CA LEU A 18 16.85 -6.21 9.18
C LEU A 18 18.03 -5.73 8.35
N ARG A 19 17.97 -4.50 7.81
CA ARG A 19 19.06 -3.87 7.07
C ARG A 19 20.31 -3.66 7.93
N ASP A 20 20.16 -3.32 9.21
CA ASP A 20 21.29 -3.13 10.15
C ASP A 20 21.92 -4.47 10.59
N LYS A 21 21.14 -5.55 10.66
CA LYS A 21 21.60 -6.83 11.25
C LYS A 21 21.98 -7.89 10.23
N VAL A 22 21.53 -7.80 8.99
CA VAL A 22 21.81 -8.80 7.95
C VAL A 22 22.71 -8.18 6.88
N ASN A 23 23.93 -8.70 6.77
CA ASN A 23 24.96 -8.16 5.88
C ASN A 23 24.90 -8.73 4.45
N GLU A 24 24.21 -9.84 4.24
CA GLU A 24 24.12 -10.49 2.93
C GLU A 24 23.03 -9.83 2.09
N GLU A 25 23.45 -9.05 1.09
CA GLU A 25 22.54 -8.22 0.28
C GLU A 25 21.52 -9.07 -0.47
N MET A 26 21.96 -10.17 -1.11
CA MET A 26 21.06 -11.06 -1.84
C MET A 26 19.97 -11.66 -0.95
N TYR A 27 20.30 -11.92 0.33
CA TYR A 27 19.32 -12.43 1.27
C TYR A 27 18.31 -11.36 1.66
N ILE A 28 18.75 -10.12 1.91
CA ILE A 28 17.87 -9.00 2.23
C ILE A 28 16.94 -8.65 1.06
N GLU A 29 17.45 -8.61 -0.16
CA GLU A 29 16.65 -8.39 -1.37
C GLU A 29 15.54 -9.44 -1.48
N ASN A 30 15.89 -10.72 -1.39
CA ASN A 30 14.92 -11.80 -1.45
C ASN A 30 13.92 -11.78 -0.27
N LEU A 31 14.37 -11.39 0.93
CA LEU A 31 13.49 -11.25 2.10
C LEU A 31 12.44 -10.17 1.88
N PHE A 32 12.83 -9.00 1.37
CA PHE A 32 11.90 -7.90 1.12
C PHE A 32 10.96 -8.16 -0.05
N ASP A 33 11.43 -8.83 -1.10
CA ASP A 33 10.58 -9.31 -2.20
C ASP A 33 9.46 -10.23 -1.68
N GLN A 34 9.83 -11.24 -0.87
CA GLN A 34 8.87 -12.18 -0.29
C GLN A 34 7.92 -11.51 0.71
N TRP A 35 8.44 -10.61 1.53
CA TRP A 35 7.63 -9.90 2.53
C TRP A 35 6.61 -8.98 1.85
N TYR A 36 7.02 -8.19 0.85
CA TYR A 36 6.09 -7.34 0.09
C TYR A 36 4.99 -8.18 -0.57
N THR A 37 5.38 -9.21 -1.32
CA THR A 37 4.45 -10.07 -2.06
C THR A 37 3.44 -10.74 -1.11
N SER A 38 3.92 -11.28 0.02
CA SER A 38 3.06 -11.91 1.02
C SER A 38 2.09 -10.92 1.65
N SER A 39 2.55 -9.69 1.92
CA SER A 39 1.72 -8.63 2.51
C SER A 39 0.61 -8.21 1.55
N MET A 40 0.93 -7.98 0.28
CA MET A 40 -0.06 -7.64 -0.75
C MET A 40 -1.06 -8.77 -0.96
N LYS A 41 -0.60 -10.03 -0.94
CA LYS A 41 -1.47 -11.20 -1.05
C LYS A 41 -2.50 -11.29 0.08
N VAL A 42 -2.10 -11.06 1.33
CA VAL A 42 -3.03 -11.07 2.46
C VAL A 42 -4.11 -10.00 2.30
N ILE A 43 -3.73 -8.77 1.91
CA ILE A 43 -4.69 -7.69 1.66
C ILE A 43 -5.62 -8.04 0.50
N CYS A 44 -5.07 -8.53 -0.61
CA CYS A 44 -5.83 -8.91 -1.79
C CYS A 44 -6.86 -10.01 -1.50
N VAL A 45 -6.47 -11.06 -0.76
CA VAL A 45 -7.39 -12.13 -0.33
C VAL A 45 -8.48 -11.57 0.56
N TRP A 46 -8.13 -10.74 1.56
CA TRP A 46 -9.11 -10.13 2.44
C TRP A 46 -10.14 -9.26 1.69
N LEU A 47 -9.71 -8.52 0.67
CA LEU A 47 -10.61 -7.75 -0.19
C LEU A 47 -11.46 -8.65 -1.10
N THR A 48 -10.88 -9.72 -1.62
CA THR A 48 -11.57 -10.67 -2.52
C THR A 48 -12.69 -11.42 -1.79
N ASP A 49 -12.46 -11.83 -0.55
CA ASP A 49 -13.47 -12.50 0.30
C ASP A 49 -14.69 -11.61 0.63
N ARG A 50 -14.63 -10.31 0.28
CA ARG A 50 -15.65 -9.30 0.56
C ARG A 50 -16.02 -8.51 -0.70
N LEU A 51 -15.91 -9.15 -1.87
CA LEU A 51 -16.09 -8.47 -3.15
C LEU A 51 -17.47 -7.78 -3.27
N ASP A 52 -18.49 -8.40 -2.69
CA ASP A 52 -19.90 -7.99 -2.67
C ASP A 52 -20.25 -6.99 -1.57
N LEU A 53 -19.32 -6.69 -0.66
CA LEU A 53 -19.51 -5.75 0.43
C LEU A 53 -18.82 -4.42 0.11
N GLN A 54 -19.49 -3.32 0.38
CA GLN A 54 -18.86 -2.00 0.36
C GLN A 54 -17.95 -1.84 1.59
N LEU A 55 -16.74 -1.32 1.39
CA LEU A 55 -15.84 -1.05 2.50
C LEU A 55 -16.35 0.12 3.34
N HIS A 56 -16.25 -0.01 4.67
CA HIS A 56 -16.46 1.12 5.55
C HIS A 56 -15.40 2.20 5.29
N LEU A 57 -15.75 3.48 5.33
CA LEU A 57 -14.84 4.60 5.01
C LEU A 57 -13.52 4.53 5.80
N TYR A 58 -13.59 4.18 7.08
CA TYR A 58 -12.39 3.99 7.91
C TYR A 58 -11.47 2.87 7.39
N GLN A 59 -12.03 1.74 6.96
CA GLN A 59 -11.26 0.63 6.39
C GLN A 59 -10.61 1.06 5.07
N LEU A 60 -11.38 1.73 4.21
CA LEU A 60 -10.89 2.26 2.94
C LEU A 60 -9.70 3.20 3.16
N LYS A 61 -9.84 4.23 4.01
CA LYS A 61 -8.73 5.15 4.35
C LYS A 61 -7.50 4.43 4.89
N THR A 62 -7.70 3.48 5.79
CA THR A 62 -6.63 2.71 6.42
C THR A 62 -5.87 1.88 5.38
N LEU A 63 -6.60 1.17 4.52
CA LEU A 63 -6.02 0.33 3.47
C LEU A 63 -5.30 1.16 2.41
N ILE A 64 -5.88 2.28 1.95
CA ILE A 64 -5.21 3.20 1.00
C ILE A 64 -3.86 3.63 1.56
N LYS A 65 -3.82 4.09 2.83
CA LYS A 65 -2.57 4.49 3.47
C LYS A 65 -1.58 3.33 3.54
N ILE A 66 -1.99 2.16 4.02
CA ILE A 66 -1.11 0.99 4.17
C ILE A 66 -0.53 0.57 2.81
N VAL A 67 -1.36 0.46 1.77
CA VAL A 67 -0.95 0.02 0.44
C VAL A 67 0.03 1.01 -0.18
N LYS A 68 -0.29 2.30 -0.23
CA LYS A 68 0.61 3.33 -0.81
C LYS A 68 1.93 3.44 -0.06
N LYS A 69 1.87 3.42 1.27
CA LYS A 69 3.08 3.55 2.10
C LYS A 69 3.95 2.30 2.01
N SER A 70 3.34 1.11 2.00
CA SER A 70 4.07 -0.14 1.78
C SER A 70 4.74 -0.16 0.41
N TYR A 71 4.03 0.16 -0.67
CA TYR A 71 4.61 0.23 -2.02
C TYR A 71 5.85 1.12 -2.05
N ARG A 72 5.74 2.37 -1.56
CA ARG A 72 6.86 3.31 -1.55
C ARG A 72 8.01 2.84 -0.67
N ASP A 73 7.71 2.35 0.53
CA ASP A 73 8.74 1.97 1.50
C ASP A 73 9.50 0.72 1.02
N PHE A 74 8.83 -0.28 0.43
CA PHE A 74 9.50 -1.44 -0.16
C PHE A 74 10.27 -1.10 -1.45
N ARG A 75 9.77 -0.15 -2.27
CA ARG A 75 10.53 0.40 -3.40
C ARG A 75 11.85 1.02 -2.93
N LEU A 76 11.82 1.79 -1.84
CA LEU A 76 13.03 2.37 -1.24
C LEU A 76 13.98 1.33 -0.65
N GLN A 77 13.48 0.14 -0.31
CA GLN A 77 14.28 -1.00 0.14
C GLN A 77 14.88 -1.82 -1.01
N GLY A 78 14.62 -1.44 -2.27
CA GLY A 78 15.20 -2.09 -3.46
C GLY A 78 14.33 -3.18 -4.10
N VAL A 79 13.08 -3.38 -3.64
CA VAL A 79 12.14 -4.31 -4.28
C VAL A 79 11.87 -3.84 -5.71
N LEU A 80 12.07 -4.74 -6.67
CA LEU A 80 11.98 -4.41 -8.09
C LEU A 80 10.54 -4.12 -8.53
N GLU A 81 10.41 -3.27 -9.54
CA GLU A 81 9.11 -2.84 -10.08
C GLU A 81 8.21 -4.02 -10.49
N GLY A 82 8.79 -5.08 -11.08
CA GLY A 82 8.04 -6.29 -11.44
C GLY A 82 7.41 -7.00 -10.24
N THR A 83 8.07 -6.95 -9.08
CA THR A 83 7.54 -7.48 -7.81
C THR A 83 6.55 -6.50 -7.17
N LEU A 84 6.86 -5.20 -7.21
CA LEU A 84 5.98 -4.14 -6.69
C LEU A 84 4.62 -4.13 -7.38
N ASN A 85 4.61 -4.29 -8.70
CA ASN A 85 3.42 -4.35 -9.54
C ASN A 85 2.90 -5.78 -9.72
N CYS A 86 3.05 -6.63 -8.70
CA CYS A 86 2.47 -7.98 -8.72
C CYS A 86 0.94 -7.93 -8.87
N LYS A 87 0.37 -9.02 -9.39
CA LYS A 87 -1.08 -9.15 -9.65
C LYS A 87 -1.93 -8.81 -8.41
N GLU A 88 -1.50 -9.21 -7.23
CA GLU A 88 -2.18 -8.95 -5.96
C GLU A 88 -2.21 -7.45 -5.62
N TYR A 89 -1.12 -6.73 -5.90
CA TYR A 89 -1.07 -5.27 -5.76
C TYR A 89 -2.02 -4.60 -6.77
N GLU A 90 -1.94 -4.94 -8.06
CA GLU A 90 -2.78 -4.33 -9.10
C GLU A 90 -4.28 -4.54 -8.83
N THR A 91 -4.64 -5.75 -8.38
CA THR A 91 -6.02 -6.10 -8.00
C THR A 91 -6.47 -5.26 -6.79
N THR A 92 -5.62 -5.16 -5.77
CA THR A 92 -5.88 -4.34 -4.57
C THR A 92 -6.01 -2.87 -4.93
N HIS A 93 -5.08 -2.32 -5.72
CA HIS A 93 -5.05 -0.94 -6.16
C HIS A 93 -6.31 -0.57 -6.95
N THR A 94 -6.71 -1.43 -7.88
CA THR A 94 -7.93 -1.26 -8.68
C THR A 94 -9.17 -1.23 -7.78
N ARG A 95 -9.30 -2.18 -6.85
CA ARG A 95 -10.43 -2.23 -5.92
C ARG A 95 -10.51 -0.97 -5.06
N LEU A 96 -9.40 -0.54 -4.46
CA LEU A 96 -9.38 0.65 -3.61
C LEU A 96 -9.68 1.94 -4.38
N THR A 97 -9.23 2.05 -5.63
CA THR A 97 -9.54 3.20 -6.51
C THR A 97 -11.04 3.30 -6.81
N VAL A 98 -11.71 2.18 -7.10
CA VAL A 98 -13.16 2.15 -7.36
C VAL A 98 -13.97 2.45 -6.09
N GLU A 99 -13.56 1.90 -4.95
CA GLU A 99 -14.19 2.17 -3.64
C GLU A 99 -14.04 3.64 -3.25
N GLU A 100 -12.87 4.24 -3.46
CA GLU A 100 -12.64 5.68 -3.28
C GLU A 100 -13.58 6.53 -4.15
N ALA A 101 -13.67 6.21 -5.44
CA ALA A 101 -14.57 6.93 -6.35
C ALA A 101 -16.02 6.84 -5.84
N THR A 102 -16.45 5.66 -5.41
CA THR A 102 -17.80 5.42 -4.87
C THR A 102 -18.05 6.16 -3.55
N ALA A 103 -17.06 6.21 -2.65
CA ALA A 103 -17.15 6.95 -1.40
C ALA A 103 -17.19 8.47 -1.63
N SER A 104 -16.45 8.98 -2.62
CA SER A 104 -16.39 10.41 -2.93
C SER A 104 -17.73 10.98 -3.42
N VAL A 105 -18.51 10.18 -4.17
CA VAL A 105 -19.83 10.58 -4.67
C VAL A 105 -20.94 10.48 -3.61
N SER A 106 -20.77 9.62 -2.61
CA SER A 106 -21.78 9.35 -1.58
C SER A 106 -21.60 10.19 -0.32
N GLU A 107 -20.36 10.50 0.08
CA GLU A 107 -20.04 11.17 1.36
C GLU A 107 -19.31 12.52 1.22
N GLY A 108 -19.31 13.15 0.02
CA GLY A 108 -19.01 14.59 -0.14
C GLY A 108 -17.79 15.13 0.61
N GLY A 109 -16.66 14.42 0.61
CA GLY A 109 -15.41 14.86 1.25
C GLY A 109 -14.87 13.96 2.38
N GLY A 110 -15.50 12.81 2.61
CA GLY A 110 -15.15 11.89 3.70
C GLY A 110 -13.68 11.46 3.76
N LEU A 111 -12.93 11.44 2.66
CA LEU A 111 -11.57 10.87 2.62
C LEU A 111 -10.45 11.76 3.18
N GLN A 112 -10.73 13.02 3.56
CA GLN A 112 -9.74 13.92 4.19
C GLN A 112 -8.42 14.05 3.39
N GLY A 113 -8.51 14.03 2.05
CA GLY A 113 -7.35 14.13 1.16
C GLY A 113 -6.53 12.84 1.00
N ILE A 114 -6.96 11.72 1.61
CA ILE A 114 -6.39 10.40 1.33
C ILE A 114 -6.92 9.92 -0.02
N THR A 115 -6.02 9.62 -0.94
CA THR A 115 -6.35 9.14 -2.28
C THR A 115 -5.41 8.03 -2.72
N MET A 116 -5.92 7.08 -3.52
CA MET A 116 -5.11 6.09 -4.21
C MET A 116 -4.24 6.68 -5.33
N LYS A 117 -4.61 7.83 -5.89
CA LYS A 117 -3.80 8.49 -6.94
C LYS A 117 -2.37 8.73 -6.50
N ASP A 118 -1.41 8.51 -7.39
CA ASP A 118 -0.01 8.77 -7.11
C ASP A 118 0.21 10.26 -6.87
N SER A 119 0.71 10.57 -5.68
CA SER A 119 0.94 11.95 -5.24
C SER A 119 2.22 12.55 -5.83
N ASP A 120 2.99 11.74 -6.58
CA ASP A 120 4.25 12.13 -7.20
C ASP A 120 4.07 12.61 -8.66
N GLU A 121 2.86 12.53 -9.23
CA GLU A 121 2.55 12.95 -10.62
C GLU A 121 1.98 14.38 -10.77
N GLU A 122 1.76 15.13 -9.68
CA GLU A 122 1.18 16.49 -9.74
C GLU A 122 2.20 17.61 -10.13
N GLY A 123 3.21 17.29 -10.96
CA GLY A 123 4.34 18.18 -11.24
C GLY A 123 4.61 18.58 -12.70
N GLU A 124 3.97 17.96 -13.70
CA GLU A 124 4.36 18.15 -15.12
C GLU A 124 3.34 18.88 -16.00
N ASP A 125 2.40 19.64 -15.42
CA ASP A 125 1.52 20.52 -16.20
C ASP A 125 1.56 21.96 -15.67
N VAL A 126 2.63 22.70 -15.98
CA VAL A 126 2.58 24.17 -16.07
C VAL A 126 3.41 24.69 -17.26
N LYS A 127 2.71 24.80 -18.40
CA LYS A 127 2.95 25.65 -19.58
C LYS A 127 4.16 25.40 -20.49
#